data_AF-A0A699XDP3-F1
#
_entry.id   AF-A0A699XDP3-F1
#
_cell.length_a   1.000
_cell.length_b   1.000
_cell.length_c   1.000
_cell.angle_alpha   90.00
_cell.angle_beta   90.00
_cell.angle_gamma   90.00
#
_symmetry.space_group_name_H-M   'P 1'
#
loop_
_entity.id
_entity.type
_entity.pdbx_description
1 polymer ?
#
loop_
_entity_poly.entity_id
_entity_poly.type
_entity_poly.pdbx_seq_one_letter_code
_entity_poly.pdbx_strand_id
1 'polypeptide(L)'
;PNGKLIHNSILNGPYVRRMITEPGDAERDVNVNETFHEQTDDELSKRELKQIEADDQAIQTILLGLHEDIYVAVDSCETTQEIWLRVQQMMK
;
A
#
# COMPACT_ATOMS: atom_id res chain seq x y z
N PRO A 1 -16.86 5.45 13.21
CA PRO A 1 -15.53 5.01 13.70
C PRO A 1 -14.51 4.80 12.57
N ASN A 2 -14.88 4.11 11.49
CA ASN A 2 -13.93 3.64 10.46
C ASN A 2 -13.55 4.68 9.39
N GLY A 3 -14.33 5.75 9.22
CA GLY A 3 -14.07 6.76 8.18
C GLY A 3 -12.75 7.52 8.35
N LYS A 4 -12.29 7.74 9.58
CA LYS A 4 -11.01 8.41 9.86
C LYS A 4 -9.80 7.54 9.51
N LEU A 5 -9.96 6.22 9.61
CA LEU A 5 -8.90 5.26 9.28
C LEU A 5 -8.76 5.13 7.76
N ILE A 6 -9.88 4.98 7.04
CA ILE A 6 -9.91 4.94 5.57
C ILE A 6 -9.26 6.19 4.96
N HIS A 7 -9.58 7.37 5.51
CA HIS A 7 -9.00 8.62 5.06
C HIS A 7 -7.47 8.67 5.23
N ASN A 8 -6.94 8.11 6.33
CA ASN A 8 -5.49 8.08 6.56
C ASN A 8 -4.78 7.09 5.62
N SER A 9 -5.39 5.95 5.31
CA SER A 9 -4.84 4.96 4.38
C SER A 9 -4.79 5.52 2.93
N ILE A 10 -5.80 6.30 2.53
CA ILE A 10 -5.82 6.96 1.21
C ILE A 10 -4.74 8.05 1.09
N LEU A 11 -4.52 8.83 2.16
CA LEU A 11 -3.55 9.93 2.13
C LEU A 11 -2.09 9.48 2.22
N ASN A 12 -1.82 8.42 3.00
CA ASN A 12 -0.45 7.96 3.23
C ASN A 12 -0.02 6.85 2.25
N GLY A 13 -0.98 6.29 1.50
CA GLY A 13 -0.76 5.17 0.59
C GLY A 13 -0.41 3.87 1.34
N PRO A 14 -0.47 2.71 0.66
CA PRO A 14 0.10 1.50 1.21
C PRO A 14 1.59 1.72 1.51
N TYR A 15 2.07 1.09 2.58
CA TYR A 15 3.45 1.20 3.05
C TYR A 15 4.47 1.24 1.89
N VAL A 16 5.25 2.33 1.83
CA VAL A 16 6.31 2.48 0.83
C VAL A 16 7.58 1.88 1.42
N ARG A 17 8.05 0.81 0.78
CA ARG A 17 9.34 0.17 1.05
C ARG A 17 10.45 1.20 0.94
N ARG A 18 11.06 1.58 2.07
CA ARG A 18 12.15 2.56 2.09
C ARG A 18 13.48 1.88 1.76
N MET A 19 14.31 2.57 0.99
CA MET A 19 15.74 2.27 0.89
C MET A 19 16.42 2.87 2.12
N ILE A 20 16.96 2.02 2.99
CA ILE A 20 17.72 2.45 4.16
C ILE A 20 19.18 2.62 3.73
N THR A 21 19.77 3.75 4.12
CA THR A 21 21.21 4.00 3.97
C THR A 21 21.91 3.44 5.21
N GLU A 22 22.83 2.48 5.02
CA GLU A 22 23.70 2.06 6.11
C GLU A 22 24.68 3.19 6.43
N PRO A 23 24.81 3.63 7.69
CA PRO A 23 25.87 4.56 8.07
C PRO A 23 27.21 3.84 7.94
N GLY A 24 27.96 4.14 6.87
CA GLY A 24 29.32 3.67 6.68
C GLY A 24 30.21 4.10 7.84
N ASP A 25 31.00 3.16 8.36
CA ASP A 25 31.89 3.33 9.51
C ASP A 25 32.79 4.57 9.33
N ALA A 26 32.64 5.55 10.21
CA ALA A 26 33.12 6.93 10.02
C ALA A 26 34.64 7.13 10.07
N GLU A 27 35.44 6.06 10.02
CA GLU A 27 36.90 6.12 10.16
C GLU A 27 37.71 5.84 8.89
N ARG A 28 37.09 5.51 7.75
CA ARG A 28 37.86 5.28 6.51
C ARG A 28 37.56 6.31 5.45
N ASP A 29 38.54 7.18 5.24
CA ASP A 29 38.63 8.24 4.23
C ASP A 29 38.78 7.65 2.80
N VAL A 30 37.81 6.84 2.40
CA VAL A 30 37.69 6.25 1.06
C VAL A 30 36.22 6.25 0.73
N ASN A 31 35.81 7.06 -0.25
CA ASN A 31 34.51 7.06 -0.95
C ASN A 31 33.73 5.74 -0.78
N VAL A 32 32.96 5.63 0.31
CA VAL A 32 32.10 4.47 0.57
C VAL A 32 30.89 4.67 -0.32
N ASN A 33 30.73 3.79 -1.29
CA ASN A 33 29.50 3.71 -2.06
C ASN A 33 28.34 3.50 -1.07
N GLU A 34 27.43 4.47 -0.99
CA GLU A 34 26.20 4.35 -0.21
C GLU A 34 25.49 3.06 -0.64
N THR A 35 25.52 2.05 0.21
CA THR A 35 24.82 0.78 -0.03
C THR A 35 23.42 0.93 0.52
N PHE A 36 22.44 0.82 -0.38
CA PHE A 36 21.03 0.86 -0.02
C PHE A 36 20.53 -0.57 0.12
N HIS A 37 19.93 -0.89 1.27
CA HIS A 37 19.19 -2.13 1.45
C HIS A 37 17.69 -1.84 1.58
N GLU A 38 16.91 -2.84 1.22
CA GLU A 38 15.47 -2.80 1.27
C GLU A 38 15.00 -3.07 2.70
N GLN A 39 14.23 -2.16 3.30
CA GLN A 39 13.78 -2.28 4.70
C GLN A 39 13.03 -3.60 4.92
N THR A 40 13.43 -4.34 5.97
CA THR A 40 12.88 -5.66 6.34
C THR A 40 11.81 -5.55 7.44
N ASP A 41 10.97 -6.58 7.61
CA ASP A 41 9.87 -6.59 8.60
C ASP A 41 10.37 -6.38 10.04
N ASP A 42 11.58 -6.86 10.35
CA ASP A 42 12.22 -6.71 11.66
C ASP A 42 12.61 -5.25 11.99
N GLU A 43 12.70 -4.40 10.96
CA GLU A 43 13.04 -2.97 11.07
C GLU A 43 11.80 -2.07 11.07
N LEU A 44 10.59 -2.65 11.01
CA LEU A 44 9.35 -1.90 11.07
C LEU A 44 9.11 -1.32 12.47
N SER A 45 8.80 -0.03 12.52
CA SER A 45 8.37 0.58 13.77
C SER A 45 7.01 0.01 14.21
N LYS A 46 6.78 -0.04 15.52
CA LYS A 46 5.46 -0.37 16.11
C LYS A 46 4.32 0.50 15.56
N ARG A 47 4.61 1.71 15.06
CA ARG A 47 3.62 2.57 14.39
C ARG A 47 3.29 2.08 12.98
N GLU A 48 4.27 1.59 12.24
CA GLU A 48 4.11 1.09 10.87
C GLU A 48 3.37 -0.24 10.87
N LEU A 49 3.72 -1.16 11.78
CA LEU A 49 2.97 -2.40 11.98
C LEU A 49 1.48 -2.17 12.26
N LYS A 50 1.16 -1.20 13.13
CA LYS A 50 -0.23 -0.82 13.41
C LYS A 50 -0.95 -0.22 12.20
N GLN A 51 -0.22 0.46 11.32
CA GLN A 51 -0.79 1.03 10.11
C GLN A 51 -1.09 -0.08 9.09
N ILE A 52 -0.16 -1.03 8.91
CA ILE A 52 -0.35 -2.20 8.04
C ILE A 52 -1.56 -3.02 8.49
N GLU A 53 -1.67 -3.32 9.79
CA GLU A 53 -2.84 -4.05 10.33
C GLU A 53 -4.17 -3.30 10.10
N ALA A 54 -4.17 -1.98 10.25
CA ALA A 54 -5.35 -1.16 10.01
C ALA A 54 -5.71 -1.07 8.51
N ASP A 55 -4.70 -1.00 7.65
CA ASP A 55 -4.87 -0.99 6.20
C ASP A 55 -5.39 -2.33 5.70
N ASP A 56 -4.86 -3.46 6.20
CA ASP A 56 -5.36 -4.80 5.91
C ASP A 56 -6.83 -4.96 6.31
N GLN A 57 -7.19 -4.50 7.52
CA GLN A 57 -8.59 -4.51 7.97
C GLN A 57 -9.47 -3.61 7.10
N ALA A 58 -8.98 -2.45 6.66
CA ALA A 58 -9.73 -1.56 5.77
C ALA A 58 -9.92 -2.18 4.38
N ILE A 59 -8.88 -2.79 3.81
CA ILE A 59 -8.91 -3.52 2.54
C ILE A 59 -9.90 -4.69 2.65
N GLN A 60 -9.82 -5.49 3.69
CA GLN A 60 -10.77 -6.59 3.93
C GLN A 60 -12.21 -6.10 4.07
N THR A 61 -12.42 -4.98 4.77
CA THR A 61 -13.76 -4.38 4.92
C THR A 61 -14.30 -3.87 3.59
N ILE A 62 -13.46 -3.24 2.77
CA ILE A 62 -13.83 -2.78 1.43
C ILE A 62 -14.15 -3.98 0.53
N LEU A 63 -13.30 -5.01 0.53
CA LEU A 63 -13.51 -6.23 -0.26
C LEU A 63 -14.75 -7.00 0.18
N LEU A 64 -15.05 -7.06 1.49
CA LEU A 64 -16.25 -7.71 2.02
C LEU A 64 -17.53 -6.91 1.73
N GLY A 65 -17.42 -5.58 1.63
CA GLY A 65 -18.51 -4.69 1.27
C GLY A 65 -18.74 -4.56 -0.24
N LEU A 66 -17.73 -4.88 -1.05
CA LEU A 66 -17.85 -5.01 -2.50
C LEU A 66 -18.49 -6.35 -2.82
N HIS A 67 -19.57 -6.31 -3.60
CA HIS A 67 -20.25 -7.52 -4.02
C HIS A 67 -19.39 -8.25 -5.07
N GLU A 68 -19.35 -9.59 -5.01
CA GLU A 68 -18.44 -10.41 -5.81
C GLU A 68 -18.63 -10.22 -7.33
N ASP A 69 -19.80 -9.77 -7.75
CA ASP A 69 -20.10 -9.36 -9.12
C ASP A 69 -19.30 -8.14 -9.60
N ILE A 70 -18.93 -7.20 -8.71
CA ILE A 70 -18.07 -6.06 -9.04
C ILE A 70 -16.66 -6.55 -9.36
N TYR A 71 -16.15 -7.47 -8.54
CA TYR A 71 -14.84 -8.07 -8.77
C TYR A 71 -14.83 -8.86 -10.08
N VAL A 72 -15.80 -9.75 -10.30
CA VAL A 72 -15.93 -10.53 -11.54
C VAL A 72 -16.13 -9.63 -12.77
N ALA A 73 -16.91 -8.54 -12.65
CA ALA A 73 -17.13 -7.61 -13.75
C ALA A 73 -15.85 -6.82 -14.10
N VAL A 74 -15.08 -6.38 -13.11
CA VAL A 74 -13.81 -5.67 -13.33
C VAL A 74 -12.72 -6.61 -13.82
N ASP A 75 -12.61 -7.82 -13.26
CA ASP A 75 -11.64 -8.86 -13.67
C ASP A 75 -11.87 -9.34 -15.12
N SER A 76 -13.12 -9.32 -15.58
CA SER A 76 -13.47 -9.65 -16.97
C SER A 76 -13.09 -8.58 -18.01
N CYS A 77 -12.55 -7.44 -17.59
CA CYS A 77 -12.20 -6.32 -18.48
C CYS A 77 -10.71 -6.35 -18.83
N GLU A 78 -10.37 -6.26 -20.12
CA GLU A 78 -8.98 -6.31 -20.59
C GLU A 78 -8.33 -4.91 -20.61
N THR A 79 -9.15 -3.87 -20.70
CA THR A 79 -8.68 -2.49 -20.86
C THR A 79 -9.20 -1.54 -19.79
N THR A 80 -8.43 -0.50 -19.51
CA THR A 80 -8.82 0.56 -18.57
C THR A 80 -10.11 1.29 -18.98
N GLN A 81 -10.39 1.38 -20.29
CA GLN A 81 -11.64 1.96 -20.81
C GLN A 81 -12.86 1.09 -20.51
N GLU A 82 -12.74 -0.23 -20.60
CA GLU A 82 -13.82 -1.16 -20.25
C GLU A 82 -14.13 -1.13 -18.75
N ILE A 83 -13.08 -1.12 -17.91
CA ILE A 83 -13.22 -0.96 -16.46
C ILE A 83 -14.00 0.31 -16.13
N TRP A 84 -13.60 1.45 -16.73
CA TRP A 84 -14.29 2.73 -16.54
C TRP A 84 -15.76 2.67 -16.93
N LEU A 85 -16.07 2.11 -18.12
CA LEU A 85 -17.45 2.00 -18.61
C LEU A 85 -18.30 1.09 -17.71
N ARG A 86 -17.73 -0.01 -17.21
CA ARG A 86 -18.39 -0.97 -16.32
C ARG A 86 -18.75 -0.32 -14.98
N VAL A 87 -17.78 0.36 -14.36
CA VAL A 87 -17.98 1.10 -13.09
C VAL A 87 -19.06 2.17 -13.27
N GLN A 88 -19.03 2.93 -14.37
CA GLN A 88 -20.03 3.95 -14.65
C GLN A 88 -21.45 3.37 -14.82
N GLN A 89 -21.58 2.16 -15.36
CA GLN A 89 -22.88 1.47 -15.50
C GLN A 89 -23.40 0.95 -14.15
N MET A 90 -22.52 0.49 -13.27
CA MET A 90 -22.88 0.00 -11.93
C MET A 90 -23.28 1.13 -10.97
N MET A 91 -22.88 2.37 -11.28
CA MET A 91 -23.22 3.56 -10.49
C MET A 91 -24.54 4.24 -10.92
N LYS A 92 -25.25 3.72 -11.94
CA LYS A 92 -26.59 4.19 -12.32
C LYS A 92 -27.68 3.51 -11.50
#